data_AF-A0A9P1DQG4-F1
#
_entry.id   AF-A0A9P1DQG4-F1
#
_cell.length_a   1.000
_cell.length_b   1.000
_cell.length_c   1.000
_cell.angle_alpha   90.00
_cell.angle_beta   90.00
_cell.angle_gamma   90.00
#
_symmetry.space_group_name_H-M   'P 1'
#
loop_
_entity.id
_entity.type
_entity.pdbx_description
1 polymer ?
#
loop_
_entity_poly.entity_id
_entity_poly.type
_entity_poly.pdbx_seq_one_letter_code
_entity_poly.pdbx_strand_id
1 'polypeptide(L)'
;MPAASREASAGAAAALPSGEKVDEFFQLLEQRLPFPTQALERLVRPELLQHWKDLGATQSVAWPWVMICELSLVSFLTPNARFQPLPSFSVYSLTWTFFLHPGSCHTSNLLRLYHNVLHGLEEKANEDRKAMRTRLRQHAMPGAQGQAALKERLKKLQDITFRLGTGSLEGIGLRIASFLGWTSLLVDRFYRVYQAHATEHRDELIFSYHLGYPFVNYTFAPDNENEAKQLFVKHFDHHATLQEENYLVQHEASKRHGKLKGKHLRLALNWANLQSAFAGVEPTAWPTQIPASAMQAAELLGRYCEGVTDTIYEFLDRSRPAPDQQVPGAAPKEERGQVGRMQRLLHMTLEQLLQQYPAAANPHLQGFLCLLLKMQTVWLDSTLLRSHCFVRDSLPQGSAEAKAQLVMVGLAMLAKLQLATAALSTNINGPRKLLAVKRSVPRDHPHYPSLRAFLAFFDVPEQEYRAPEAEEITVSPPNAAPIIAFPDFEPAAAATALAALRTWAAAAPAA
;
A
#
# COMPACT_ATOMS: atom_id res chain seq x y z
N MET A 1 4.77 6.96 -8.49
CA MET A 1 3.85 6.19 -7.63
C MET A 1 4.31 6.16 -6.15
N PRO A 2 4.30 7.28 -5.38
CA PRO A 2 4.78 7.29 -3.98
C PRO A 2 3.69 7.59 -2.93
N ALA A 3 2.44 7.88 -3.33
CA ALA A 3 1.39 8.31 -2.39
C ALA A 3 0.69 7.16 -1.66
N ALA A 4 0.52 6.01 -2.32
CA ALA A 4 -0.21 4.86 -1.79
C ALA A 4 0.53 4.11 -0.66
N SER A 5 1.85 4.24 -0.55
CA SER A 5 2.64 3.59 0.51
C SER A 5 2.65 4.36 1.82
N ARG A 6 2.43 5.69 1.80
CA ARG A 6 2.37 6.53 3.02
C ARG A 6 1.05 6.39 3.77
N GLU A 7 -0.06 6.19 3.05
CA GLU A 7 -1.39 6.00 3.68
C GLU A 7 -1.52 4.63 4.37
N ALA A 8 -0.88 3.58 3.83
CA ALA A 8 -0.87 2.25 4.44
C ALA A 8 -0.07 2.19 5.75
N SER A 9 1.03 2.95 5.87
CA SER A 9 1.81 3.03 7.12
C SER A 9 1.16 3.90 8.19
N ALA A 10 0.38 4.92 7.81
CA ALA A 10 -0.27 5.84 8.76
C ALA A 10 -1.55 5.26 9.38
N GLY A 11 -2.30 4.43 8.64
CA GLY A 11 -3.50 3.75 9.16
C GLY A 11 -3.20 2.67 10.20
N ALA A 12 -2.06 1.97 10.07
CA ALA A 12 -1.64 0.95 11.02
C ALA A 12 -1.14 1.53 12.36
N ALA A 13 -0.58 2.75 12.35
CA ALA A 13 -0.07 3.41 13.56
C ALA A 13 -1.17 4.08 14.40
N ALA A 14 -2.32 4.43 13.80
CA ALA A 14 -3.39 5.17 14.46
C ALA A 14 -4.41 4.30 15.23
N ALA A 15 -4.29 2.97 15.12
CA ALA A 15 -5.16 2.00 15.79
C ALA A 15 -4.38 1.06 16.72
N LEU A 16 -3.28 1.53 17.31
CA LEU A 16 -2.60 0.77 18.35
C LEU A 16 -3.49 0.73 19.59
N PRO A 17 -3.88 -0.46 20.07
CA PRO A 17 -4.66 -0.61 21.29
C PRO A 17 -3.92 -0.02 22.50
N SER A 18 -4.63 0.24 23.61
CA SER A 18 -4.00 0.49 24.91
C SER A 18 -3.00 -0.63 25.25
N GLY A 19 -1.99 -0.36 26.08
CA GLY A 19 -0.90 -1.31 26.38
C GLY A 19 -1.36 -2.75 26.68
N GLU A 20 -2.43 -2.92 27.47
CA GLU A 20 -3.01 -4.24 27.79
C GLU A 20 -3.54 -5.02 26.58
N LYS A 21 -4.11 -4.33 25.59
CA LYS A 21 -4.64 -4.96 24.37
C LYS A 21 -3.53 -5.30 23.37
N VAL A 22 -2.39 -4.61 23.43
CA VAL A 22 -1.20 -4.95 22.63
C VAL A 22 -0.60 -6.26 23.13
N ASP A 23 -0.51 -6.46 24.44
CA ASP A 23 -0.03 -7.69 25.04
C ASP A 23 -0.95 -8.89 24.72
N GLU A 24 -2.27 -8.69 24.73
CA GLU A 24 -3.25 -9.72 24.32
C GLU A 24 -3.08 -10.13 22.84
N PHE A 25 -2.82 -9.17 21.95
CA PHE A 25 -2.55 -9.45 20.54
C PHE A 25 -1.29 -10.30 20.36
N PHE A 26 -0.20 -9.95 21.05
CA PHE A 26 1.05 -10.70 20.95
C PHE A 26 0.91 -12.12 21.54
N GLN A 27 0.17 -12.28 22.64
CA GLN A 27 -0.16 -13.61 23.18
C GLN A 27 -0.98 -14.44 22.20
N LEU A 28 -1.99 -13.84 21.54
CA LEU A 28 -2.79 -14.53 20.53
C LEU A 28 -1.94 -14.97 19.32
N LEU A 29 -1.03 -14.10 18.88
CA LEU A 29 -0.11 -14.38 17.78
C LEU A 29 0.87 -15.50 18.13
N GLU A 30 1.45 -15.48 19.33
CA GLU A 30 2.36 -16.54 19.81
C GLU A 30 1.66 -17.90 19.96
N GLN A 31 0.43 -17.92 20.47
CA GLN A 31 -0.32 -19.17 20.66
C GLN A 31 -0.76 -19.81 19.35
N ARG A 32 -1.16 -19.00 18.37
CA ARG A 32 -1.77 -19.50 17.14
C ARG A 32 -0.80 -19.72 16.00
N LEU A 33 0.24 -18.90 15.94
CA LEU A 33 1.15 -18.87 14.82
C LEU A 33 2.59 -19.02 15.28
N PRO A 34 3.01 -20.24 15.65
CA PRO A 34 4.39 -20.50 15.99
C PRO A 34 5.28 -20.16 14.79
N PHE A 35 6.36 -19.42 15.06
CA PHE A 35 7.36 -19.14 14.04
C PHE A 35 7.99 -20.48 13.56
N PRO A 36 8.18 -20.70 12.24
CA PRO A 36 8.65 -21.97 11.70
C PRO A 36 10.16 -22.19 11.89
N THR A 37 10.65 -22.00 13.12
CA THR A 37 12.06 -22.02 13.53
C THR A 37 12.78 -23.28 13.05
N GLN A 38 12.32 -24.47 13.45
CA GLN A 38 13.02 -25.73 13.15
C GLN A 38 13.12 -26.01 11.65
N ALA A 39 12.11 -25.63 10.87
CA ALA A 39 12.12 -25.82 9.43
C ALA A 39 13.11 -24.86 8.76
N LEU A 40 13.12 -23.60 9.18
CA LEU A 40 14.06 -22.59 8.66
C LEU A 40 15.52 -22.90 9.03
N GLU A 41 15.78 -23.42 10.24
CA GLU A 41 17.13 -23.83 10.68
C GLU A 41 17.75 -24.90 9.77
N ARG A 42 16.94 -25.76 9.15
CA ARG A 42 17.40 -26.79 8.20
C ARG A 42 17.70 -26.24 6.81
N LEU A 43 17.19 -25.05 6.48
CA LEU A 43 17.28 -24.45 5.14
C LEU A 43 18.37 -23.36 5.03
N VAL A 44 18.91 -22.93 6.17
CA VAL A 44 19.97 -21.93 6.25
C VAL A 44 21.32 -22.60 6.50
N ARG A 45 22.40 -21.98 6.00
CA ARG A 45 23.77 -22.43 6.30
C ARG A 45 24.05 -22.30 7.81
N PRO A 46 24.76 -23.26 8.42
CA PRO A 46 25.05 -23.22 9.86
C PRO A 46 25.72 -21.93 10.32
N GLU A 47 26.61 -21.36 9.51
CA GLU A 47 27.36 -20.15 9.85
C GLU A 47 26.46 -18.91 9.91
N LEU A 48 25.51 -18.81 8.99
CA LEU A 48 24.52 -17.72 8.96
C LEU A 48 23.52 -17.86 10.11
N LEU A 49 23.08 -19.08 10.41
CA LEU A 49 22.24 -19.33 11.57
C LEU A 49 22.93 -18.96 12.87
N GLN A 50 24.20 -19.35 13.02
CA GLN A 50 24.99 -19.03 14.20
C GLN A 50 25.17 -17.52 14.33
N HIS A 51 25.47 -16.82 13.22
CA HIS A 51 25.51 -15.36 13.19
C HIS A 51 24.21 -14.72 13.68
N TRP A 52 23.04 -15.18 13.21
CA TRP A 52 21.76 -14.65 13.71
C TRP A 52 21.52 -14.93 15.18
N LYS A 53 21.95 -16.11 15.68
CA LYS A 53 21.85 -16.47 17.10
C LYS A 53 22.76 -15.61 17.96
N ASP A 54 24.01 -15.42 17.55
CA ASP A 54 25.00 -14.59 18.26
C ASP A 54 24.58 -13.12 18.28
N LEU A 55 24.20 -12.58 17.12
CA LEU A 55 23.71 -11.21 17.03
C LEU A 55 22.42 -11.05 17.85
N GLY A 56 21.48 -11.99 17.73
CA GLY A 56 20.24 -12.00 18.50
C GLY A 56 20.51 -11.96 20.00
N ALA A 57 21.42 -12.82 20.49
CA ALA A 57 21.85 -12.83 21.89
C ALA A 57 22.42 -11.47 22.32
N THR A 58 23.28 -10.85 21.50
CA THR A 58 23.88 -9.53 21.80
C THR A 58 22.87 -8.39 21.81
N GLN A 59 21.80 -8.51 21.01
CA GLN A 59 20.73 -7.52 20.90
C GLN A 59 19.53 -7.85 21.82
N SER A 60 19.60 -8.94 22.59
CA SER A 60 18.54 -9.45 23.45
C SER A 60 17.22 -9.69 22.70
N VAL A 61 17.31 -10.26 21.49
CA VAL A 61 16.18 -10.62 20.63
C VAL A 61 16.35 -12.02 20.08
N ALA A 62 15.24 -12.70 19.75
CA ALA A 62 15.31 -13.99 19.07
C ALA A 62 15.92 -13.83 17.66
N TRP A 63 16.71 -14.82 17.23
CA TRP A 63 17.37 -14.84 15.92
C TRP A 63 16.42 -14.59 14.72
N PRO A 64 15.12 -14.97 14.73
CA PRO A 64 14.22 -14.62 13.64
C PRO A 64 14.10 -13.12 13.36
N TRP A 65 14.18 -12.29 14.39
CA TRP A 65 14.13 -10.83 14.23
C TRP A 65 15.35 -10.29 13.50
N VAL A 66 16.52 -10.86 13.77
CA VAL A 66 17.75 -10.54 13.05
C VAL A 66 17.59 -10.91 11.57
N MET A 67 17.19 -12.14 11.29
CA MET A 67 16.98 -12.62 9.93
C MET A 67 16.02 -11.73 9.14
N ILE A 68 14.90 -11.31 9.74
CA ILE A 68 13.91 -10.45 9.09
C ILE A 68 14.52 -9.07 8.75
N CYS A 69 15.32 -8.49 9.66
CA CYS A 69 16.03 -7.23 9.39
C CYS A 69 17.01 -7.37 8.21
N GLU A 70 17.77 -8.46 8.18
CA GLU A 70 18.75 -8.73 7.13
C GLU A 70 18.09 -8.98 5.77
N LEU A 71 17.01 -9.77 5.71
CA LEU A 71 16.24 -9.98 4.48
C LEU A 71 15.67 -8.67 3.94
N SER A 72 15.23 -7.77 4.84
CA SER A 72 14.73 -6.44 4.47
C SER A 72 15.85 -5.55 3.93
N LEU A 73 17.04 -5.60 4.54
CA LEU A 73 18.22 -4.89 4.06
C LEU A 73 18.66 -5.40 2.67
N VAL A 74 18.69 -6.71 2.44
CA VAL A 74 18.98 -7.28 1.11
C VAL A 74 17.96 -6.81 0.07
N SER A 75 16.68 -6.79 0.42
CA SER A 75 15.63 -6.29 -0.47
C SER A 75 15.86 -4.83 -0.85
N PHE A 76 16.25 -3.99 0.10
CA PHE A 76 16.58 -2.59 -0.13
C PHE A 76 17.82 -2.40 -1.02
N LEU A 77 18.86 -3.21 -0.83
CA LEU A 77 20.13 -3.11 -1.57
C LEU A 77 20.07 -3.70 -2.98
N THR A 78 19.00 -4.43 -3.32
CA THR A 78 18.86 -5.10 -4.61
C THR A 78 17.64 -4.63 -5.41
N PRO A 79 17.35 -3.31 -5.52
CA PRO A 79 16.12 -2.83 -6.16
C PRO A 79 16.04 -3.19 -7.64
N ASN A 80 17.19 -3.45 -8.25
CA ASN A 80 17.39 -3.83 -9.64
C ASN A 80 17.51 -5.35 -9.83
N ALA A 81 17.29 -6.16 -8.80
CA ALA A 81 17.20 -7.59 -8.95
C ALA A 81 15.78 -8.00 -9.36
N ARG A 82 15.69 -8.81 -10.41
CA ARG A 82 14.42 -9.40 -10.82
C ARG A 82 14.57 -10.89 -11.04
N PHE A 83 13.60 -11.63 -10.54
CA PHE A 83 13.42 -13.04 -10.81
C PHE A 83 12.54 -13.20 -12.05
N GLN A 84 13.05 -13.90 -13.07
CA GLN A 84 12.35 -14.13 -14.33
C GLN A 84 12.04 -15.62 -14.46
N PRO A 85 11.05 -16.15 -13.70
CA PRO A 85 10.71 -17.57 -13.72
C PRO A 85 10.08 -18.00 -15.05
N LEU A 86 9.51 -17.05 -15.81
CA LEU A 86 9.00 -17.24 -17.17
C LEU A 86 9.43 -16.04 -18.04
N PRO A 87 9.65 -16.21 -19.36
CA PRO A 87 10.12 -15.13 -20.22
C PRO A 87 9.27 -13.85 -20.17
N SER A 88 7.96 -13.98 -20.02
CA SER A 88 6.98 -12.88 -19.98
C SER A 88 6.69 -12.33 -18.58
N PHE A 89 7.27 -12.91 -17.52
CA PHE A 89 6.90 -12.59 -16.15
C PHE A 89 8.14 -12.29 -15.30
N SER A 90 8.17 -11.10 -14.70
CA SER A 90 9.26 -10.65 -13.83
C SER A 90 8.75 -10.34 -12.43
N VAL A 91 9.47 -10.80 -11.42
CA VAL A 91 9.22 -10.53 -10.01
C VAL A 91 10.37 -9.75 -9.42
N TYR A 92 10.09 -8.59 -8.83
CA TYR A 92 11.10 -7.73 -8.22
C TYR A 92 11.41 -8.17 -6.77
N SER A 93 12.64 -7.93 -6.33
CA SER A 93 13.14 -8.25 -4.97
C SER A 93 12.43 -7.52 -3.83
N LEU A 94 11.54 -6.55 -4.11
CA LEU A 94 10.89 -5.69 -3.12
C LEU A 94 9.99 -6.47 -2.15
N THR A 95 10.47 -6.65 -0.92
CA THR A 95 9.74 -7.29 0.17
C THR A 95 8.97 -6.23 0.96
N TRP A 96 7.68 -6.49 1.16
CA TRP A 96 6.86 -5.76 2.10
C TRP A 96 6.92 -6.52 3.42
N THR A 97 7.80 -6.13 4.33
CA THR A 97 7.79 -6.71 5.68
C THR A 97 7.18 -5.72 6.67
N PHE A 98 6.15 -6.17 7.38
CA PHE A 98 5.62 -5.46 8.54
C PHE A 98 6.44 -5.86 9.77
N PHE A 99 7.17 -4.91 10.36
CA PHE A 99 7.88 -5.15 11.62
C PHE A 99 6.90 -4.97 12.78
N LEU A 100 6.37 -6.08 13.30
CA LEU A 100 5.67 -6.11 14.58
C LEU A 100 6.64 -6.56 15.68
N HIS A 101 7.66 -5.77 15.96
CA HIS A 101 8.62 -6.09 17.01
C HIS A 101 7.95 -5.88 18.39
N PRO A 102 7.97 -6.83 19.33
CA PRO A 102 7.41 -6.64 20.67
C PRO A 102 8.11 -5.53 21.48
N GLY A 103 9.28 -5.06 21.03
CA GLY A 103 9.95 -3.85 21.53
C GLY A 103 9.87 -2.62 20.60
N SER A 104 8.86 -2.54 19.73
CA SER A 104 8.69 -1.41 18.77
C SER A 104 8.24 -0.10 19.41
N CYS A 105 7.99 -0.08 20.72
CA CYS A 105 7.87 1.15 21.49
C CYS A 105 9.29 1.70 21.83
N HIS A 106 9.89 2.38 20.86
CA HIS A 106 10.90 3.46 21.02
C HIS A 106 12.39 3.11 21.29
N THR A 107 12.85 1.85 21.43
CA THR A 107 14.27 1.58 21.79
C THR A 107 14.89 0.26 21.25
N SER A 108 14.53 -0.25 20.06
CA SER A 108 15.17 -1.49 19.56
C SER A 108 16.62 -1.26 19.10
N ASN A 109 17.59 -1.73 19.90
CA ASN A 109 19.02 -1.69 19.59
C ASN A 109 19.36 -2.36 18.24
N LEU A 110 18.60 -3.40 17.86
CA LEU A 110 18.71 -4.08 16.58
C LEU A 110 18.45 -3.14 15.39
N LEU A 111 17.35 -2.37 15.43
CA LEU A 111 17.02 -1.43 14.37
C LEU A 111 18.05 -0.30 14.28
N ARG A 112 18.54 0.18 15.43
CA ARG A 112 19.63 1.16 15.49
C ARG A 112 20.92 0.63 14.87
N LEU A 113 21.27 -0.64 15.11
CA LEU A 113 22.41 -1.29 14.46
C LEU A 113 22.26 -1.29 12.94
N TYR A 114 21.13 -1.73 12.41
CA TYR A 114 20.91 -1.76 10.95
C TYR A 114 20.83 -0.37 10.31
N HIS A 115 20.33 0.63 11.04
CA HIS A 115 20.44 2.02 10.64
C HIS A 115 21.90 2.46 10.51
N ASN A 116 22.76 2.13 11.48
CA ASN A 116 24.20 2.43 11.40
C ASN A 116 24.89 1.64 10.26
N VAL A 117 24.46 0.41 9.99
CA VAL A 117 24.94 -0.36 8.83
C VAL A 117 24.59 0.34 7.53
N LEU A 118 23.38 0.88 7.37
CA LEU A 118 23.00 1.67 6.19
C LEU A 118 23.88 2.91 6.01
N HIS A 119 24.21 3.62 7.09
CA HIS A 119 25.15 4.75 7.03
C HIS A 119 26.56 4.29 6.61
N GLY A 120 27.09 3.22 7.22
CA GLY A 120 28.40 2.70 6.85
C GLY A 120 28.46 2.17 5.41
N LEU A 121 27.36 1.61 4.89
CA LEU A 121 27.23 1.23 3.48
C LEU A 121 27.24 2.45 2.56
N GLU A 122 26.56 3.54 2.94
CA GLU A 122 26.54 4.80 2.17
C GLU A 122 27.94 5.40 2.09
N GLU A 123 28.63 5.50 3.24
CA GLU A 123 30.00 6.00 3.32
C GLU A 123 30.93 5.17 2.44
N LYS A 124 30.94 3.85 2.60
CA LYS A 124 31.78 2.93 1.83
C LYS A 124 31.51 3.01 0.33
N ALA A 125 30.24 3.06 -0.08
CA ALA A 125 29.87 3.18 -1.49
C ALA A 125 30.36 4.51 -2.08
N ASN A 126 30.22 5.61 -1.35
CA ASN A 126 30.64 6.93 -1.81
C ASN A 126 32.16 7.09 -1.85
N GLU A 127 32.89 6.47 -0.90
CA GLU A 127 34.35 6.38 -0.93
C GLU A 127 34.84 5.62 -2.17
N ASP A 128 34.28 4.44 -2.44
CA ASP A 128 34.63 3.64 -3.61
C ASP A 128 34.33 4.38 -4.91
N ARG A 129 33.16 5.02 -5.02
CA ARG A 129 32.83 5.83 -6.19
C ARG A 129 33.76 7.02 -6.35
N LYS A 130 34.15 7.69 -5.27
CA LYS A 130 35.15 8.78 -5.31
C LYS A 130 36.49 8.25 -5.83
N ALA A 131 36.92 7.07 -5.38
CA ALA A 131 38.12 6.42 -5.88
C ALA A 131 38.00 6.08 -7.38
N MET A 132 36.87 5.51 -7.82
CA MET A 132 36.61 5.21 -9.24
C MET A 132 36.60 6.46 -10.12
N ARG A 133 35.93 7.55 -9.69
CA ARG A 133 35.94 8.83 -10.40
C ARG A 133 37.36 9.36 -10.56
N THR A 134 38.19 9.22 -9.53
CA THR A 134 39.59 9.64 -9.55
C THR A 134 40.41 8.81 -10.56
N ARG A 135 40.28 7.47 -10.52
CA ARG A 135 40.96 6.57 -11.47
C ARG A 135 40.54 6.82 -12.92
N LEU A 136 39.25 7.03 -13.17
CA LEU A 136 38.72 7.31 -14.51
C LEU A 136 39.26 8.62 -15.08
N ARG A 137 39.37 9.66 -14.26
CA ARG A 137 39.98 10.94 -14.67
C ARG A 137 41.47 10.79 -14.98
N GLN A 138 42.19 9.94 -14.25
CA GLN A 138 43.61 9.68 -14.48
C GLN A 138 43.90 8.89 -15.77
N HIS A 139 42.98 7.99 -16.17
CA HIS A 139 43.15 7.11 -17.34
C HIS A 139 42.33 7.56 -18.56
N ALA A 140 41.86 8.81 -18.58
CA ALA A 140 41.04 9.31 -19.66
C ALA A 140 41.85 9.46 -20.96
N MET A 141 41.37 8.85 -22.05
CA MET A 141 42.00 9.02 -23.36
C MET A 141 41.89 10.48 -23.84
N PRO A 142 42.97 11.07 -24.37
CA PRO A 142 42.92 12.41 -24.94
C PRO A 142 42.02 12.45 -26.19
N GLY A 143 41.30 13.56 -26.38
CA GLY A 143 40.41 13.79 -27.53
C GLY A 143 38.91 13.87 -27.18
N ALA A 144 38.12 14.45 -28.09
CA ALA A 144 36.70 14.75 -27.85
C ALA A 144 35.84 13.52 -27.56
N GLN A 145 36.10 12.39 -28.24
CA GLN A 145 35.40 11.13 -28.00
C GLN A 145 35.73 10.50 -26.63
N GLY A 146 37.01 10.55 -26.23
CA GLY A 146 37.44 10.09 -24.91
C GLY A 146 36.84 10.92 -23.77
N GLN A 147 36.75 12.24 -23.96
CA GLN A 147 36.13 13.16 -23.00
C GLN A 147 34.59 12.97 -22.91
N ALA A 148 33.92 12.72 -24.03
CA ALA A 148 32.49 12.42 -24.04
C ALA A 148 32.17 11.10 -23.31
N ALA A 149 32.95 10.04 -23.56
CA ALA A 149 32.81 8.76 -22.88
C ALA A 149 33.11 8.87 -21.36
N LEU A 150 34.13 9.65 -20.98
CA LEU A 150 34.42 9.95 -19.57
C LEU A 150 33.24 10.66 -18.90
N LYS A 151 32.65 11.67 -19.55
CA LYS A 151 31.52 12.44 -19.02
C LYS A 151 30.29 11.56 -18.75
N GLU A 152 29.96 10.67 -19.69
CA GLU A 152 28.89 9.68 -19.52
C GLU A 152 29.16 8.73 -18.34
N ARG A 153 30.38 8.20 -18.21
CA ARG A 153 30.75 7.31 -17.08
C ARG A 153 30.73 8.02 -15.74
N LEU A 154 31.20 9.27 -15.66
CA LEU A 154 31.16 10.06 -14.44
C LEU A 154 29.74 10.41 -13.99
N LYS A 155 28.80 10.57 -14.94
CA LYS A 155 27.38 10.80 -14.63
C LYS A 155 26.75 9.62 -13.88
N LYS A 156 27.19 8.38 -14.18
CA LYS A 156 26.74 7.16 -13.49
C LYS A 156 27.38 6.96 -12.10
N LEU A 157 28.46 7.68 -11.79
CA LEU A 157 29.22 7.55 -10.55
C LEU A 157 28.98 8.72 -9.58
N GLN A 158 27.78 9.28 -9.52
CA GLN A 158 27.46 10.29 -8.51
C GLN A 158 27.37 9.69 -7.11
N ASP A 159 27.47 10.53 -6.09
CA ASP A 159 27.28 10.08 -4.70
C ASP A 159 25.83 9.61 -4.52
N ILE A 160 25.64 8.54 -3.75
CA ILE A 160 24.32 8.01 -3.40
C ILE A 160 23.99 8.30 -1.95
N THR A 161 22.71 8.20 -1.66
CA THR A 161 22.16 8.35 -0.34
C THR A 161 21.21 7.21 -0.05
N PHE A 162 21.44 6.52 1.07
CA PHE A 162 20.57 5.48 1.62
C PHE A 162 19.63 6.02 2.72
N ARG A 163 19.64 7.34 2.98
CA ARG A 163 18.77 7.99 3.96
C ARG A 163 17.30 7.65 3.74
N LEU A 164 16.77 6.86 4.67
CA LEU A 164 15.35 6.78 4.97
C LEU A 164 14.94 8.14 5.54
N GLY A 165 13.85 8.74 5.05
CA GLY A 165 13.30 9.95 5.68
C GLY A 165 12.83 9.62 7.09
N THR A 166 13.66 9.89 8.10
CA THR A 166 13.37 9.65 9.51
C THR A 166 12.57 10.83 10.06
N GLY A 167 11.25 10.67 10.15
CA GLY A 167 10.51 11.41 11.16
C GLY A 167 10.96 10.90 12.53
N SER A 168 11.77 11.68 13.25
CA SER A 168 12.06 11.54 14.69
C SER A 168 12.68 10.21 15.16
N LEU A 169 13.99 10.03 14.95
CA LEU A 169 14.83 9.16 15.80
C LEU A 169 16.12 9.87 16.28
N GLU A 170 16.31 11.15 15.97
CA GLU A 170 17.54 11.90 16.26
C GLU A 170 17.69 12.33 17.73
N GLY A 171 16.72 12.02 18.60
CA GLY A 171 16.61 12.67 19.90
C GLY A 171 17.29 12.01 21.10
N ILE A 172 17.40 10.68 21.20
CA ILE A 172 17.70 10.04 22.49
C ILE A 172 18.56 8.78 22.32
N GLY A 173 19.77 8.79 22.92
CA GLY A 173 20.52 7.56 23.21
C GLY A 173 21.91 7.42 22.57
N LEU A 174 22.75 8.45 22.57
CA LEU A 174 24.17 8.36 22.17
C LEU A 174 25.09 7.61 23.16
N ARG A 175 24.53 6.88 24.13
CA ARG A 175 25.31 6.09 25.09
C ARG A 175 24.60 4.78 25.38
N ILE A 176 24.99 3.72 24.65
CA ILE A 176 25.05 2.31 25.06
C ILE A 176 25.72 1.59 23.89
N ALA A 177 26.94 1.12 24.14
CA ALA A 177 27.87 0.35 23.32
C ALA A 177 27.46 0.09 21.86
N SER A 178 27.95 0.94 20.95
CA SER A 178 28.23 0.51 19.58
C SER A 178 29.30 -0.59 19.64
N PHE A 179 28.90 -1.85 19.52
CA PHE A 179 29.84 -2.92 19.20
C PHE A 179 30.33 -2.68 17.75
N LEU A 180 31.37 -1.86 17.59
CA LEU A 180 31.97 -1.48 16.31
C LEU A 180 32.23 -2.68 15.38
N GLY A 181 32.51 -3.86 15.97
CA GLY A 181 32.71 -5.11 15.23
C GLY A 181 31.49 -5.56 14.43
N TRP A 182 30.27 -5.47 14.97
CA TRP A 182 29.06 -5.91 14.27
C TRP A 182 28.73 -5.01 13.09
N THR A 183 28.79 -3.70 13.28
CA THR A 183 28.54 -2.75 12.18
C THR A 183 29.55 -2.95 11.06
N SER A 184 30.85 -3.06 11.37
CA SER A 184 31.88 -3.30 10.35
C SER A 184 31.68 -4.62 9.61
N LEU A 185 31.38 -5.71 10.33
CA LEU A 185 31.13 -7.02 9.73
C LEU A 185 29.92 -6.97 8.78
N LEU A 186 28.80 -6.41 9.24
CA LEU A 186 27.57 -6.32 8.46
C LEU A 186 27.76 -5.40 7.24
N VAL A 187 28.45 -4.26 7.39
CA VAL A 187 28.81 -3.39 6.26
C VAL A 187 29.60 -4.17 5.22
N ASP A 188 30.63 -4.94 5.60
CA ASP A 188 31.40 -5.74 4.64
C ASP A 188 30.53 -6.77 3.89
N ARG A 189 29.69 -7.51 4.62
CA ARG A 189 28.82 -8.54 4.02
C ARG A 189 27.76 -7.94 3.09
N PHE A 190 27.05 -6.91 3.55
CA PHE A 190 25.97 -6.30 2.76
C PHE A 190 26.49 -5.42 1.63
N TYR A 191 27.72 -4.89 1.74
CA TYR A 191 28.32 -4.14 0.65
C TYR A 191 28.53 -5.02 -0.58
N ARG A 192 28.89 -6.29 -0.40
CA ARG A 192 29.00 -7.27 -1.50
C ARG A 192 27.67 -7.46 -2.24
N VAL A 193 26.55 -7.46 -1.51
CA VAL A 193 25.21 -7.52 -2.10
C VAL A 193 24.97 -6.32 -3.01
N TYR A 194 25.27 -5.12 -2.51
CA TYR A 194 25.17 -3.90 -3.31
C TYR A 194 26.06 -3.96 -4.56
N GLN A 195 27.33 -4.34 -4.41
CA GLN A 195 28.28 -4.46 -5.52
C GLN A 195 27.81 -5.46 -6.58
N ALA A 196 27.22 -6.59 -6.19
CA ALA A 196 26.71 -7.59 -7.14
C ALA A 196 25.54 -7.09 -8.01
N HIS A 197 24.91 -5.98 -7.64
CA HIS A 197 23.71 -5.42 -8.29
C HIS A 197 23.90 -4.00 -8.83
N ALA A 198 25.12 -3.46 -8.75
CA ALA A 198 25.47 -2.12 -9.20
C ALA A 198 26.37 -2.20 -10.44
N THR A 199 26.00 -1.46 -11.49
CA THR A 199 26.67 -1.48 -12.80
C THR A 199 28.15 -1.07 -12.75
N GLU A 200 28.55 -0.34 -11.73
CA GLU A 200 29.93 0.09 -11.51
C GLU A 200 30.85 -1.01 -10.96
N HIS A 201 30.30 -2.10 -10.43
CA HIS A 201 31.06 -3.17 -9.77
C HIS A 201 30.99 -4.52 -10.49
N ARG A 202 30.13 -4.66 -11.51
CA ARG A 202 29.88 -5.91 -12.21
C ARG A 202 29.84 -5.69 -13.72
N ASP A 203 30.18 -6.75 -14.47
CA ASP A 203 30.15 -6.72 -15.93
C ASP A 203 28.77 -6.30 -16.45
N GLU A 204 28.75 -5.35 -17.39
CA GLU A 204 27.55 -4.82 -18.03
C GLU A 204 26.75 -5.93 -18.73
N LEU A 205 27.42 -7.00 -19.20
CA LEU A 205 26.79 -8.16 -19.84
C LEU A 205 25.83 -8.94 -18.92
N ILE A 206 26.00 -8.83 -17.60
CA ILE A 206 25.08 -9.45 -16.64
C ILE A 206 23.76 -8.68 -16.54
N PHE A 207 23.75 -7.40 -16.88
CA PHE A 207 22.59 -6.55 -16.76
C PHE A 207 21.74 -6.60 -18.03
N SER A 208 20.44 -6.80 -17.84
CA SER A 208 19.44 -6.55 -18.87
C SER A 208 18.79 -5.18 -18.65
N TYR A 209 18.68 -4.40 -19.71
CA TYR A 209 18.13 -3.05 -19.63
C TYR A 209 16.63 -3.05 -19.93
N HIS A 210 15.82 -2.60 -18.97
CA HIS A 210 14.38 -2.42 -19.13
C HIS A 210 14.03 -0.97 -18.83
N LEU A 211 13.45 -0.28 -19.81
CA LEU A 211 13.16 1.18 -19.72
C LEU A 211 14.39 2.02 -19.31
N GLY A 212 15.59 1.59 -19.73
CA GLY A 212 16.85 2.27 -19.40
C GLY A 212 17.42 1.95 -18.02
N TYR A 213 16.75 1.13 -17.20
CA TYR A 213 17.26 0.68 -15.91
C TYR A 213 17.97 -0.68 -16.04
N PRO A 214 19.17 -0.84 -15.44
CA PRO A 214 19.91 -2.10 -15.48
C PRO A 214 19.33 -3.08 -14.46
N PHE A 215 18.99 -4.30 -14.88
CA PHE A 215 18.49 -5.36 -14.00
C PHE A 215 19.36 -6.62 -14.04
N VAL A 216 19.64 -7.17 -12.87
CA VAL A 216 20.23 -8.52 -12.73
C VAL A 216 19.09 -9.54 -12.79
N ASN A 217 19.18 -10.47 -13.74
CA ASN A 217 18.16 -11.51 -13.95
C ASN A 217 18.49 -12.75 -13.14
N TYR A 218 17.52 -13.21 -12.38
CA TYR A 218 17.58 -14.47 -11.65
C TYR A 218 16.67 -15.51 -12.29
N THR A 219 17.13 -16.76 -12.32
CA THR A 219 16.38 -17.94 -12.80
C THR A 219 16.42 -19.06 -11.76
N PHE A 220 15.72 -20.16 -12.02
CA PHE A 220 15.84 -21.36 -11.18
C PHE A 220 17.25 -21.94 -11.25
N ALA A 221 17.74 -22.47 -10.13
CA ALA A 221 18.92 -23.33 -10.15
C ALA A 221 18.61 -24.64 -10.89
N PRO A 222 19.56 -25.18 -11.67
CA PRO A 222 19.45 -26.51 -12.26
C PRO A 222 19.77 -27.54 -11.17
N ASP A 223 18.76 -27.88 -10.36
CA ASP A 223 18.82 -29.00 -9.42
C ASP A 223 18.32 -30.30 -10.10
N ASN A 224 18.75 -31.45 -9.56
CA ASN A 224 18.56 -32.77 -10.20
C ASN A 224 17.10 -33.08 -10.61
N GLU A 225 16.13 -32.47 -9.93
CA GLU A 225 14.70 -32.69 -10.17
C GLU A 225 13.93 -31.43 -10.62
N ASN A 226 14.62 -30.31 -10.90
CA ASN A 226 13.98 -29.00 -11.08
C ASN A 226 13.09 -28.60 -9.88
N GLU A 227 13.48 -28.98 -8.66
CA GLU A 227 12.69 -28.83 -7.43
C GLU A 227 12.30 -27.36 -7.18
N ALA A 228 13.23 -26.43 -7.37
CA ALA A 228 12.96 -24.99 -7.28
C ALA A 228 11.85 -24.54 -8.25
N LYS A 229 11.85 -25.08 -9.47
CA LYS A 229 10.82 -24.80 -10.49
C LYS A 229 9.50 -25.47 -10.14
N GLN A 230 9.51 -26.70 -9.64
CA GLN A 230 8.29 -27.40 -9.22
C GLN A 230 7.58 -26.66 -8.09
N LEU A 231 8.34 -26.19 -7.08
CA LEU A 231 7.81 -25.35 -6.00
C LEU A 231 7.19 -24.06 -6.53
N PHE A 232 7.81 -23.42 -7.52
CA PHE A 232 7.22 -22.28 -8.20
C PHE A 232 5.89 -22.64 -8.88
N VAL A 233 5.89 -23.65 -9.75
CA VAL A 233 4.71 -24.05 -10.54
C VAL A 233 3.54 -24.38 -9.63
N LYS A 234 3.77 -25.16 -8.57
CA LYS A 234 2.74 -25.56 -7.61
C LYS A 234 1.98 -24.37 -7.01
N HIS A 235 2.70 -23.35 -6.54
CA HIS A 235 2.08 -22.19 -5.88
C HIS A 235 1.60 -21.13 -6.86
N PHE A 236 2.32 -20.96 -7.96
CA PHE A 236 1.97 -20.02 -9.02
C PHE A 236 0.69 -20.45 -9.71
N ASP A 237 0.58 -21.70 -10.16
CA ASP A 237 -0.60 -22.21 -10.86
C ASP A 237 -1.81 -22.18 -9.93
N HIS A 238 -1.66 -22.60 -8.67
CA HIS A 238 -2.74 -22.54 -7.70
C HIS A 238 -3.27 -21.11 -7.50
N HIS A 239 -2.40 -20.12 -7.29
CA HIS A 239 -2.84 -18.74 -7.13
C HIS A 239 -3.26 -18.06 -8.44
N ALA A 240 -2.75 -18.50 -9.60
CA ALA A 240 -3.23 -18.04 -10.90
C ALA A 240 -4.67 -18.52 -11.14
N THR A 241 -4.93 -19.81 -10.93
CA THR A 241 -6.29 -20.38 -11.00
C THR A 241 -7.23 -19.67 -10.04
N LEU A 242 -6.86 -19.54 -8.76
CA LEU A 242 -7.68 -18.83 -7.78
C LEU A 242 -7.87 -17.34 -8.12
N GLN A 243 -6.88 -16.69 -8.73
CA GLN A 243 -7.03 -15.31 -9.20
C GLN A 243 -8.09 -15.21 -10.31
N GLU A 244 -8.05 -16.13 -11.28
CA GLU A 244 -8.98 -16.20 -12.41
C GLU A 244 -10.40 -16.53 -11.93
N GLU A 245 -10.56 -17.56 -11.09
CA GLU A 245 -11.84 -17.94 -10.49
C GLU A 245 -12.50 -16.78 -9.74
N ASN A 246 -11.71 -15.99 -9.01
CA ASN A 246 -12.21 -14.85 -8.26
C ASN A 246 -12.32 -13.56 -9.07
N TYR A 247 -11.80 -13.51 -10.31
CA TYR A 247 -11.64 -12.25 -11.06
C TYR A 247 -12.97 -11.52 -11.29
N LEU A 248 -14.03 -12.29 -11.59
CA LEU A 248 -15.38 -11.78 -11.82
C LEU A 248 -16.35 -12.02 -10.64
N VAL A 249 -15.90 -12.75 -9.61
CA VAL A 249 -16.76 -13.18 -8.48
C VAL A 249 -16.45 -12.37 -7.22
N GLN A 250 -15.18 -12.26 -6.84
CA GLN A 250 -14.72 -11.55 -5.65
C GLN A 250 -13.44 -10.79 -5.93
N HIS A 251 -13.58 -9.52 -6.31
CA HIS A 251 -12.46 -8.71 -6.78
C HIS A 251 -11.33 -8.54 -5.74
N GLU A 252 -11.63 -8.49 -4.43
CA GLU A 252 -10.58 -8.48 -3.40
C GLU A 252 -9.85 -9.81 -3.28
N ALA A 253 -10.55 -10.94 -3.41
CA ALA A 253 -9.92 -12.25 -3.42
C ALA A 253 -9.03 -12.41 -4.66
N SER A 254 -9.48 -11.95 -5.83
CA SER A 254 -8.66 -11.92 -7.05
C SER A 254 -7.40 -11.04 -6.88
N LYS A 255 -7.55 -9.83 -6.32
CA LYS A 255 -6.41 -8.97 -5.98
C LYS A 255 -5.46 -9.62 -4.97
N ARG A 256 -6.00 -10.29 -3.95
CA ARG A 256 -5.21 -11.06 -2.97
C ARG A 256 -4.39 -12.09 -3.71
N HIS A 257 -5.01 -13.00 -4.46
CA HIS A 257 -4.32 -14.07 -5.19
C HIS A 257 -3.33 -13.54 -6.23
N GLY A 258 -3.63 -12.42 -6.92
CA GLY A 258 -2.68 -11.75 -7.80
C GLY A 258 -1.42 -11.24 -7.08
N LYS A 259 -1.53 -10.80 -5.82
CA LYS A 259 -0.37 -10.48 -4.97
C LYS A 259 0.34 -11.73 -4.46
N LEU A 260 -0.41 -12.75 -4.03
CA LEU A 260 0.15 -13.99 -3.48
C LEU A 260 0.94 -14.80 -4.53
N LYS A 261 0.49 -14.78 -5.79
CA LYS A 261 1.16 -15.37 -6.97
C LYS A 261 2.66 -15.06 -7.07
N GLY A 262 3.09 -13.87 -6.62
CA GLY A 262 4.48 -13.42 -6.72
C GLY A 262 5.19 -13.20 -5.39
N LYS A 263 4.51 -13.31 -4.24
CA LYS A 263 5.08 -12.85 -2.94
C LYS A 263 6.24 -13.71 -2.46
N HIS A 264 6.11 -15.05 -2.55
CA HIS A 264 7.13 -15.99 -2.06
C HIS A 264 8.41 -15.84 -2.87
N LEU A 265 8.28 -15.52 -4.15
CA LEU A 265 9.40 -15.37 -5.07
C LEU A 265 10.29 -14.18 -4.72
N ARG A 266 9.71 -13.12 -4.13
CA ARG A 266 10.50 -11.97 -3.65
C ARG A 266 11.38 -12.36 -2.47
N LEU A 267 10.83 -13.13 -1.53
CA LEU A 267 11.55 -13.62 -0.37
C LEU A 267 12.64 -14.63 -0.76
N ALA A 268 12.39 -15.48 -1.76
CA ALA A 268 13.37 -16.47 -2.23
C ALA A 268 14.63 -15.80 -2.79
N LEU A 269 14.46 -14.72 -3.58
CA LEU A 269 15.59 -13.95 -4.10
C LEU A 269 16.39 -13.30 -2.97
N ASN A 270 15.73 -12.68 -1.99
CA ASN A 270 16.42 -12.06 -0.86
C ASN A 270 17.13 -13.09 0.01
N TRP A 271 16.52 -14.26 0.21
CA TRP A 271 17.14 -15.38 0.92
C TRP A 271 18.40 -15.88 0.22
N ALA A 272 18.36 -16.09 -1.10
CA ALA A 272 19.51 -16.54 -1.88
C ALA A 272 20.66 -15.50 -1.87
N ASN A 273 20.33 -14.22 -2.00
CA ASN A 273 21.30 -13.14 -1.92
C ASN A 273 21.93 -13.02 -0.51
N LEU A 274 21.13 -13.20 0.54
CA LEU A 274 21.63 -13.21 1.91
C LEU A 274 22.62 -14.36 2.15
N GLN A 275 22.26 -15.57 1.72
CA GLN A 275 23.17 -16.72 1.82
C GLN A 275 24.47 -16.50 1.05
N SER A 276 24.41 -15.88 -0.14
CA SER A 276 25.59 -15.57 -0.95
C SER A 276 26.51 -14.52 -0.30
N ALA A 277 25.92 -13.53 0.38
CA ALA A 277 26.67 -12.51 1.13
C ALA A 277 27.48 -13.15 2.27
N PHE A 278 26.84 -14.01 3.06
CA PHE A 278 27.47 -14.67 4.20
C PHE A 278 28.38 -15.83 3.81
N ALA A 279 28.18 -16.40 2.63
CA ALA A 279 29.14 -17.29 1.98
C ALA A 279 30.43 -16.57 1.54
N GLY A 280 30.46 -15.23 1.57
CA GLY A 280 31.60 -14.45 1.11
C GLY A 280 31.79 -14.52 -0.40
N VAL A 281 30.72 -14.73 -1.17
CA VAL A 281 30.84 -14.79 -2.64
C VAL A 281 31.30 -13.43 -3.17
N GLU A 282 32.21 -13.46 -4.13
CA GLU A 282 32.69 -12.26 -4.80
C GLU A 282 31.61 -11.68 -5.73
N PRO A 283 31.44 -10.35 -5.81
CA PRO A 283 30.41 -9.71 -6.62
C PRO A 283 30.42 -10.13 -8.10
N THR A 284 31.60 -10.43 -8.64
CA THR A 284 31.78 -10.87 -10.03
C THR A 284 31.29 -12.30 -10.28
N ALA A 285 31.37 -13.16 -9.27
CA ALA A 285 30.91 -14.55 -9.30
C ALA A 285 29.52 -14.74 -8.66
N TRP A 286 28.77 -13.65 -8.46
CA TRP A 286 27.51 -13.68 -7.73
C TRP A 286 26.47 -14.60 -8.40
N PRO A 287 25.91 -15.60 -7.71
CA PRO A 287 24.97 -16.53 -8.31
C PRO A 287 23.68 -15.82 -8.71
N THR A 288 23.20 -16.12 -9.90
CA THR A 288 21.89 -15.65 -10.42
C THR A 288 20.86 -16.77 -10.50
N GLN A 289 21.13 -17.87 -9.81
CA GLN A 289 20.29 -19.07 -9.77
C GLN A 289 19.70 -19.24 -8.36
N ILE A 290 18.37 -19.33 -8.27
CA ILE A 290 17.63 -19.47 -7.02
C ILE A 290 17.47 -20.97 -6.69
N PRO A 291 18.05 -21.45 -5.56
CA PRO A 291 17.96 -22.86 -5.17
C PRO A 291 16.60 -23.21 -4.54
N ALA A 292 16.27 -24.50 -4.51
CA ALA A 292 15.06 -25.01 -3.87
C ALA A 292 14.95 -24.60 -2.39
N SER A 293 16.06 -24.61 -1.65
CA SER A 293 16.09 -24.19 -0.23
C SER A 293 15.61 -22.75 -0.02
N ALA A 294 15.91 -21.84 -0.95
CA ALA A 294 15.43 -20.46 -0.89
C ALA A 294 13.93 -20.36 -1.18
N MET A 295 13.42 -21.18 -2.10
CA MET A 295 11.98 -21.27 -2.41
C MET A 295 11.20 -21.84 -1.22
N GLN A 296 11.70 -22.90 -0.58
CA GLN A 296 11.12 -23.50 0.62
C GLN A 296 11.11 -22.53 1.80
N ALA A 297 12.22 -21.82 2.05
CA ALA A 297 12.30 -20.82 3.11
C ALA A 297 11.29 -19.68 2.88
N ALA A 298 11.16 -19.22 1.64
CA ALA A 298 10.21 -18.20 1.26
C ALA A 298 8.74 -18.64 1.38
N GLU A 299 8.44 -19.92 1.13
CA GLU A 299 7.12 -20.50 1.38
C GLU A 299 6.77 -20.44 2.87
N LEU A 300 7.67 -20.92 3.74
CA LEU A 300 7.50 -20.89 5.19
C LEU A 300 7.27 -19.47 5.71
N LEU A 301 8.13 -18.53 5.32
CA LEU A 301 8.02 -17.13 5.72
C LEU A 301 6.75 -16.48 5.17
N GLY A 302 6.40 -16.74 3.91
CA GLY A 302 5.21 -16.16 3.32
C GLY A 302 3.89 -16.71 3.90
N ARG A 303 3.87 -17.97 4.36
CA ARG A 303 2.75 -18.53 5.14
C ARG A 303 2.67 -17.91 6.52
N TYR A 304 3.80 -17.72 7.18
CA TYR A 304 3.85 -17.01 8.46
C TYR A 304 3.30 -15.58 8.30
N CYS A 305 3.75 -14.81 7.32
CA CYS A 305 3.23 -13.46 7.09
C CYS A 305 1.71 -13.44 6.79
N GLU A 306 1.17 -14.47 6.13
CA GLU A 306 -0.28 -14.64 5.97
C GLU A 306 -0.98 -14.88 7.29
N GLY A 307 -0.49 -15.82 8.09
CA GLY A 307 -1.07 -16.10 9.40
C GLY A 307 -1.04 -14.87 10.32
N VAL A 308 0.02 -14.06 10.26
CA VAL A 308 0.10 -12.80 10.99
C VAL A 308 -0.99 -11.85 10.50
N THR A 309 -1.14 -11.71 9.19
CA THR A 309 -2.17 -10.86 8.58
C THR A 309 -3.58 -11.30 8.98
N ASP A 310 -3.86 -12.61 8.91
CA ASP A 310 -5.15 -13.18 9.30
C ASP A 310 -5.41 -12.99 10.81
N THR A 311 -4.38 -13.14 11.66
CA THR A 311 -4.47 -12.90 13.11
C THR A 311 -4.71 -11.43 13.43
N ILE A 312 -4.06 -10.50 12.72
CA ILE A 312 -4.33 -9.06 12.85
C ILE A 312 -5.80 -8.78 12.52
N TYR A 313 -6.31 -9.29 11.41
CA TYR A 313 -7.71 -9.11 11.05
C TYR A 313 -8.65 -9.67 12.11
N GLU A 314 -8.39 -10.87 12.62
CA GLU A 314 -9.22 -11.45 13.67
C GLU A 314 -9.13 -10.68 15.00
N PHE A 315 -7.95 -10.22 15.40
CA PHE A 315 -7.79 -9.44 16.62
C PHE A 315 -8.53 -8.09 16.53
N LEU A 316 -8.45 -7.42 15.38
CA LEU A 316 -9.23 -6.23 15.08
C LEU A 316 -10.74 -6.52 15.08
N ASP A 317 -11.13 -7.75 14.70
CA ASP A 317 -12.52 -8.20 14.74
C ASP A 317 -13.01 -8.55 16.16
N ARG A 318 -12.14 -9.04 17.05
CA ARG A 318 -12.46 -9.32 18.47
C ARG A 318 -12.55 -8.07 19.33
N SER A 319 -11.84 -7.01 18.95
CA SER A 319 -11.92 -5.70 19.61
C SER A 319 -13.24 -4.94 19.33
N ARG A 320 -14.16 -5.55 18.58
CA ARG A 320 -15.51 -5.04 18.34
C ARG A 320 -16.38 -5.23 19.58
N PRO A 321 -17.12 -4.22 20.06
CA PRO A 321 -18.21 -4.49 21.00
C PRO A 321 -19.26 -5.38 20.32
N ALA A 322 -19.76 -6.38 21.04
CA ALA A 322 -20.89 -7.18 20.58
C ALA A 322 -22.08 -6.25 20.25
N PRO A 323 -22.87 -6.54 19.19
CA PRO A 323 -24.01 -5.69 18.79
C PRO A 323 -25.03 -5.42 19.91
N ASP A 324 -25.04 -6.23 20.98
CA ASP A 324 -25.98 -6.11 22.11
C ASP A 324 -25.53 -5.15 23.23
N GLN A 325 -24.38 -4.48 23.11
CA GLN A 325 -23.90 -3.51 24.12
C GLN A 325 -23.86 -2.06 23.63
N GLN A 326 -24.77 -1.66 22.75
CA GLN A 326 -25.04 -0.24 22.54
C GLN A 326 -25.87 0.29 23.71
N VAL A 327 -25.17 0.85 24.71
CA VAL A 327 -25.81 1.64 25.76
C VAL A 327 -26.48 2.85 25.11
N PRO A 328 -27.80 3.06 25.28
CA PRO A 328 -28.47 4.23 24.73
C PRO A 328 -27.92 5.50 25.40
N GLY A 329 -27.29 6.38 24.63
CA GLY A 329 -26.94 7.73 25.09
C GLY A 329 -25.44 8.06 25.23
N ALA A 330 -24.52 7.19 24.82
CA ALA A 330 -23.11 7.59 24.74
C ALA A 330 -22.91 8.59 23.57
N ALA A 331 -22.58 9.85 23.89
CA ALA A 331 -22.26 10.87 22.90
C ALA A 331 -21.12 10.39 21.97
N PRO A 332 -21.20 10.64 20.64
CA PRO A 332 -20.22 10.11 19.71
C PRO A 332 -18.84 10.68 20.00
N LYS A 333 -17.83 9.81 20.15
CA LYS A 333 -16.43 10.22 20.11
C LYS A 333 -16.16 10.87 18.74
N GLU A 334 -15.73 12.12 18.73
CA GLU A 334 -15.33 12.81 17.50
C GLU A 334 -14.17 12.07 16.81
N GLU A 335 -14.46 11.37 15.72
CA GLU A 335 -13.43 10.78 14.86
C GLU A 335 -12.65 11.91 14.15
N ARG A 336 -11.33 12.02 14.41
CA ARG A 336 -10.46 12.99 13.73
C ARG A 336 -10.08 12.49 12.32
N GLY A 337 -10.02 13.40 11.34
CA GLY A 337 -9.53 13.12 9.98
C GLY A 337 -10.59 13.12 8.86
N GLN A 338 -10.32 12.43 7.74
CA GLN A 338 -11.21 12.40 6.56
C GLN A 338 -12.53 11.67 6.84
N VAL A 339 -12.51 10.62 7.68
CA VAL A 339 -13.71 9.88 8.09
C VAL A 339 -14.64 10.76 8.91
N GLY A 340 -14.12 11.50 9.89
CA GLY A 340 -14.88 12.50 10.62
C GLY A 340 -15.43 13.63 9.75
N ARG A 341 -14.74 14.02 8.67
CA ARG A 341 -15.29 14.94 7.67
C ARG A 341 -16.50 14.33 6.95
N MET A 342 -16.40 13.10 6.48
CA MET A 342 -17.52 12.41 5.81
C MET A 342 -18.71 12.19 6.76
N GLN A 343 -18.45 11.77 8.01
CA GLN A 343 -19.50 11.63 9.03
C GLN A 343 -20.18 12.97 9.30
N ARG A 344 -19.42 14.05 9.48
CA ARG A 344 -20.01 15.39 9.68
C ARG A 344 -20.90 15.80 8.51
N LEU A 345 -20.45 15.62 7.27
CA LEU A 345 -21.26 15.92 6.08
C LEU A 345 -22.56 15.10 6.04
N LEU A 346 -22.50 13.81 6.40
CA LEU A 346 -23.69 12.96 6.46
C LEU A 346 -24.66 13.34 7.59
N HIS A 347 -24.17 13.89 8.70
CA HIS A 347 -25.02 14.32 9.83
C HIS A 347 -25.55 15.75 9.68
N MET A 348 -24.98 16.56 8.79
CA MET A 348 -25.47 17.91 8.53
C MET A 348 -26.89 17.92 7.94
N THR A 349 -27.65 18.96 8.27
CA THR A 349 -28.91 19.27 7.57
C THR A 349 -28.62 19.86 6.19
N LEU A 350 -29.62 19.88 5.30
CA LEU A 350 -29.47 20.55 4.01
C LEU A 350 -29.11 22.03 4.19
N GLU A 351 -29.78 22.72 5.13
CA GLU A 351 -29.51 24.13 5.43
C GLU A 351 -28.05 24.37 5.84
N GLN A 352 -27.52 23.52 6.73
CA GLN A 352 -26.11 23.60 7.16
C GLN A 352 -25.15 23.38 5.99
N LEU A 353 -25.45 22.43 5.09
CA LEU A 353 -24.65 22.20 3.88
C LEU A 353 -24.68 23.42 2.95
N LEU A 354 -25.86 24.00 2.69
CA LEU A 354 -26.00 25.15 1.79
C LEU A 354 -25.32 26.41 2.37
N GLN A 355 -25.34 26.59 3.69
CA GLN A 355 -24.63 27.69 4.38
C GLN A 355 -23.11 27.49 4.35
N GLN A 356 -22.63 26.26 4.59
CA GLN A 356 -21.19 25.97 4.60
C GLN A 356 -20.57 26.00 3.19
N TYR A 357 -21.34 25.61 2.17
CA TYR A 357 -20.92 25.57 0.78
C TYR A 357 -21.79 26.51 -0.07
N PRO A 358 -21.68 27.83 0.10
CA PRO A 358 -22.49 28.79 -0.64
C PRO A 358 -22.16 28.72 -2.14
N ALA A 359 -23.16 28.91 -3.00
CA ALA A 359 -23.00 28.78 -4.45
C ALA A 359 -21.96 29.76 -5.01
N ALA A 360 -21.87 30.97 -4.44
CA ALA A 360 -20.88 31.97 -4.83
C ALA A 360 -19.42 31.52 -4.68
N ALA A 361 -19.13 30.76 -3.62
CA ALA A 361 -17.79 30.23 -3.38
C ALA A 361 -17.56 28.86 -4.04
N ASN A 362 -18.62 28.21 -4.54
CA ASN A 362 -18.59 26.85 -5.10
C ASN A 362 -19.34 26.77 -6.44
N PRO A 363 -18.97 27.56 -7.47
CA PRO A 363 -19.73 27.68 -8.72
C PRO A 363 -19.85 26.35 -9.49
N HIS A 364 -18.92 25.41 -9.29
CA HIS A 364 -18.91 24.12 -9.96
C HIS A 364 -19.83 23.06 -9.33
N LEU A 365 -20.35 23.30 -8.11
CA LEU A 365 -21.06 22.28 -7.34
C LEU A 365 -22.39 21.88 -8.01
N GLN A 366 -23.15 22.85 -8.56
CA GLN A 366 -24.39 22.56 -9.27
C GLN A 366 -24.14 21.73 -10.54
N GLY A 367 -23.15 22.11 -11.36
CA GLY A 367 -22.76 21.35 -12.55
C GLY A 367 -22.27 19.94 -12.20
N PHE A 368 -21.54 19.80 -11.09
CA PHE A 368 -21.09 18.49 -10.61
C PHE A 368 -22.26 17.60 -10.16
N LEU A 369 -23.26 18.14 -9.46
CA LEU A 369 -24.48 17.42 -9.08
C LEU A 369 -25.27 16.95 -10.32
N CYS A 370 -25.38 17.79 -11.35
CA CYS A 370 -25.97 17.42 -12.64
C CYS A 370 -25.27 16.19 -13.25
N LEU A 371 -23.93 16.18 -13.27
CA LEU A 371 -23.16 15.04 -13.80
C LEU A 371 -23.41 13.76 -13.00
N LEU A 372 -23.41 13.83 -11.66
CA LEU A 372 -23.68 12.68 -10.81
C LEU A 372 -25.06 12.07 -11.07
N LEU A 373 -26.07 12.92 -11.33
CA LEU A 373 -27.42 12.47 -11.68
C LEU A 373 -27.46 11.75 -13.05
N LYS A 374 -26.68 12.21 -14.02
CA LYS A 374 -26.56 11.61 -15.38
C LYS A 374 -25.70 10.34 -15.43
N MET A 375 -24.88 10.08 -14.41
CA MET A 375 -24.01 8.90 -14.39
C MET A 375 -24.80 7.60 -14.46
N GLN A 376 -24.43 6.70 -15.36
CA GLN A 376 -25.14 5.43 -15.54
C GLN A 376 -24.71 4.35 -14.54
N THR A 377 -23.77 4.64 -13.64
CA THR A 377 -23.27 3.67 -12.65
C THR A 377 -24.27 3.44 -11.52
N VAL A 378 -24.43 2.17 -11.10
CA VAL A 378 -25.28 1.78 -9.96
C VAL A 378 -24.82 2.45 -8.67
N TRP A 379 -23.51 2.38 -8.38
CA TRP A 379 -22.89 2.92 -7.18
C TRP A 379 -22.00 4.11 -7.49
N LEU A 380 -22.20 5.20 -6.75
CA LEU A 380 -21.35 6.38 -6.77
C LEU A 380 -20.28 6.23 -5.68
N ASP A 381 -19.04 5.93 -6.09
CA ASP A 381 -17.91 5.71 -5.18
C ASP A 381 -17.00 6.95 -5.11
N SER A 382 -16.94 7.59 -3.95
CA SER A 382 -16.13 8.82 -3.74
C SER A 382 -14.63 8.69 -4.10
N THR A 383 -14.07 7.49 -4.08
CA THR A 383 -12.66 7.24 -4.45
C THR A 383 -12.48 7.12 -5.96
N LEU A 384 -13.45 6.53 -6.66
CA LEU A 384 -13.41 6.28 -8.10
C LEU A 384 -13.91 7.47 -8.92
N LEU A 385 -14.83 8.27 -8.39
CA LEU A 385 -15.38 9.45 -9.06
C LEU A 385 -14.30 10.43 -9.48
N ARG A 386 -13.22 10.57 -8.70
CA ARG A 386 -12.10 11.46 -9.05
C ARG A 386 -11.34 11.03 -10.32
N SER A 387 -11.34 9.73 -10.61
CA SER A 387 -10.66 9.12 -11.77
C SER A 387 -11.60 8.77 -12.92
N HIS A 388 -12.92 8.87 -12.71
CA HIS A 388 -13.92 8.45 -13.68
C HIS A 388 -13.98 9.44 -14.85
N CYS A 389 -13.75 8.97 -16.08
CA CYS A 389 -13.62 9.81 -17.28
C CYS A 389 -14.79 10.79 -17.48
N PHE A 390 -16.02 10.36 -17.17
CA PHE A 390 -17.25 11.16 -17.30
C PHE A 390 -17.30 12.40 -16.41
N VAL A 391 -16.61 12.41 -15.25
CA VAL A 391 -16.62 13.52 -14.29
C VAL A 391 -15.26 14.17 -14.13
N ARG A 392 -14.16 13.44 -14.36
CA ARG A 392 -12.78 13.89 -14.15
C ARG A 392 -12.48 15.18 -14.90
N ASP A 393 -12.90 15.25 -16.17
CA ASP A 393 -12.58 16.37 -17.06
C ASP A 393 -13.46 17.61 -16.79
N SER A 394 -14.53 17.43 -16.00
CA SER A 394 -15.44 18.48 -15.55
C SER A 394 -15.20 18.93 -14.10
N LEU A 395 -14.24 18.31 -13.39
CA LEU A 395 -13.83 18.75 -12.06
C LEU A 395 -13.01 20.06 -12.17
N PRO A 396 -13.16 21.01 -11.23
CA PRO A 396 -12.40 22.25 -11.26
C PRO A 396 -10.89 22.00 -11.21
N GLN A 397 -10.12 22.85 -11.88
CA GLN A 397 -8.67 22.87 -11.71
C GLN A 397 -8.36 23.27 -10.26
N GLY A 398 -7.65 22.41 -9.53
CA GLY A 398 -7.47 22.57 -8.10
C GLY A 398 -6.73 21.40 -7.46
N SER A 399 -6.46 21.52 -6.16
CA SER A 399 -5.76 20.49 -5.39
C SER A 399 -6.57 19.19 -5.34
N ALA A 400 -5.87 18.07 -5.16
CA ALA A 400 -6.52 16.76 -4.99
C ALA A 400 -7.48 16.72 -3.79
N GLU A 401 -7.20 17.52 -2.76
CA GLU A 401 -8.06 17.67 -1.59
C GLU A 401 -9.34 18.46 -1.90
N ALA A 402 -9.25 19.56 -2.66
CA ALA A 402 -10.42 20.33 -3.09
C ALA A 402 -11.37 19.47 -3.95
N LYS A 403 -10.80 18.68 -4.88
CA LYS A 403 -11.56 17.72 -5.70
C LYS A 403 -12.23 16.65 -4.84
N ALA A 404 -11.53 16.11 -3.85
CA ALA A 404 -12.10 15.12 -2.93
C ALA A 404 -13.23 15.72 -2.09
N GLN A 405 -13.07 16.96 -1.62
CA GLN A 405 -14.11 17.68 -0.87
C GLN A 405 -15.37 17.88 -1.71
N LEU A 406 -15.22 18.34 -2.97
CA LEU A 406 -16.35 18.52 -3.89
C LEU A 406 -17.13 17.21 -4.09
N VAL A 407 -16.43 16.09 -4.27
CA VAL A 407 -17.04 14.77 -4.41
C VAL A 407 -17.84 14.39 -3.15
N MET A 408 -17.24 14.53 -1.96
CA MET A 408 -17.91 14.19 -0.70
C MET A 408 -19.15 15.06 -0.46
N VAL A 409 -19.05 16.36 -0.71
CA VAL A 409 -20.17 17.31 -0.58
C VAL A 409 -21.28 16.98 -1.57
N GLY A 410 -20.94 16.71 -2.83
CA GLY A 410 -21.93 16.35 -3.86
C GLY A 410 -22.75 15.11 -3.48
N LEU A 411 -22.10 14.05 -3.00
CA LEU A 411 -22.79 12.83 -2.56
C LEU A 411 -23.66 13.08 -1.32
N ALA A 412 -23.18 13.86 -0.35
CA ALA A 412 -23.96 14.23 0.83
C ALA A 412 -25.19 15.08 0.45
N MET A 413 -25.04 16.04 -0.47
CA MET A 413 -26.15 16.85 -0.96
C MET A 413 -27.21 16.00 -1.66
N LEU A 414 -26.84 15.08 -2.57
CA LEU A 414 -27.81 14.19 -3.20
C LEU A 414 -28.63 13.39 -2.17
N ALA A 415 -28.00 12.98 -1.07
CA ALA A 415 -28.70 12.31 0.03
C ALA A 415 -29.69 13.23 0.76
N LYS A 416 -29.29 14.48 1.05
CA LYS A 416 -30.18 15.46 1.72
C LYS A 416 -31.31 15.97 0.83
N LEU A 417 -31.15 15.88 -0.48
CA LEU A 417 -32.21 16.15 -1.47
C LEU A 417 -33.14 14.95 -1.69
N GLN A 418 -32.94 13.84 -0.98
CA GLN A 418 -33.67 12.58 -1.13
C GLN A 418 -33.52 11.94 -2.53
N LEU A 419 -32.54 12.38 -3.34
CA LEU A 419 -32.24 11.85 -4.68
C LEU A 419 -31.31 10.64 -4.65
N ALA A 420 -30.64 10.41 -3.54
CA ALA A 420 -29.80 9.24 -3.30
C ALA A 420 -29.88 8.85 -1.82
N THR A 421 -29.35 7.67 -1.49
CA THR A 421 -28.92 7.35 -0.14
C THR A 421 -27.42 7.27 -0.14
N ALA A 422 -26.76 7.98 0.79
CA ALA A 422 -25.31 7.96 0.95
C ALA A 422 -24.94 7.43 2.33
N ALA A 423 -23.93 6.58 2.37
CA ALA A 423 -23.43 5.98 3.60
C ALA A 423 -21.93 5.70 3.49
N LEU A 424 -21.28 5.61 4.65
CA LEU A 424 -19.87 5.22 4.72
C LEU A 424 -19.73 3.74 4.41
N SER A 425 -18.68 3.39 3.67
CA SER A 425 -18.29 1.99 3.50
C SER A 425 -18.09 1.34 4.86
N THR A 426 -18.44 0.06 4.95
CA THR A 426 -18.26 -0.77 6.13
C THR A 426 -16.80 -1.19 6.35
N ASN A 427 -15.86 -0.69 5.52
CA ASN A 427 -14.43 -0.98 5.60
C ASN A 427 -13.87 -0.61 6.98
N ILE A 428 -13.42 -1.62 7.72
CA ILE A 428 -12.90 -1.44 9.09
C ILE A 428 -11.40 -1.10 9.05
N ASN A 429 -10.66 -1.71 8.11
CA ASN A 429 -9.19 -1.69 8.07
C ASN A 429 -8.62 -0.98 6.82
N GLY A 430 -9.49 -0.43 5.97
CA GLY A 430 -9.13 0.29 4.74
C GLY A 430 -9.66 1.73 4.77
N PRO A 431 -9.24 2.58 3.81
CA PRO A 431 -9.80 3.92 3.70
C PRO A 431 -11.33 3.84 3.59
N ARG A 432 -12.02 4.45 4.56
CA ARG A 432 -13.46 4.64 4.50
C ARG A 432 -13.76 5.53 3.32
N LYS A 433 -14.76 5.12 2.54
CA LYS A 433 -15.22 5.86 1.37
C LYS A 433 -16.69 6.15 1.54
N LEU A 434 -17.12 7.30 1.03
CA LEU A 434 -18.52 7.61 0.90
C LEU A 434 -19.05 6.91 -0.35
N LEU A 435 -20.09 6.11 -0.17
CA LEU A 435 -20.81 5.41 -1.23
C LEU A 435 -22.23 5.98 -1.29
N ALA A 436 -22.76 6.17 -2.50
CA ALA A 436 -24.16 6.55 -2.67
C ALA A 436 -24.83 5.76 -3.78
N VAL A 437 -26.14 5.56 -3.64
CA VAL A 437 -27.00 4.94 -4.64
C VAL A 437 -28.15 5.89 -4.94
N LYS A 438 -28.37 6.17 -6.22
CA LYS A 438 -29.47 7.04 -6.66
C LYS A 438 -30.82 6.36 -6.41
N ARG A 439 -31.81 7.14 -5.99
CA ARG A 439 -33.14 6.64 -5.65
C ARG A 439 -33.96 6.42 -6.93
N SER A 440 -34.49 5.21 -7.11
CA SER A 440 -35.53 4.96 -8.12
C SER A 440 -36.89 5.38 -7.58
N VAL A 441 -37.66 6.14 -8.37
CA VAL A 441 -39.03 6.52 -8.06
C VAL A 441 -39.88 6.17 -9.29
N PRO A 442 -40.74 5.15 -9.20
CA PRO A 442 -41.63 4.77 -10.29
C PRO A 442 -42.52 5.93 -10.76
N ARG A 443 -42.91 5.92 -12.05
CA ARG A 443 -43.70 7.02 -12.66
C ARG A 443 -45.09 7.19 -12.03
N ASP A 444 -45.64 6.10 -11.54
CA ASP A 444 -46.91 6.00 -10.84
C ASP A 444 -46.80 6.31 -9.33
N HIS A 445 -45.58 6.47 -8.82
CA HIS A 445 -45.37 6.81 -7.41
C HIS A 445 -45.81 8.25 -7.12
N PRO A 446 -46.52 8.53 -6.01
CA PRO A 446 -46.95 9.89 -5.61
C PRO A 446 -45.85 10.95 -5.50
N HIS A 447 -44.58 10.54 -5.52
CA HIS A 447 -43.42 11.40 -5.32
C HIS A 447 -42.63 11.66 -6.60
N TYR A 448 -43.05 11.03 -7.70
CA TYR A 448 -42.47 11.25 -9.01
C TYR A 448 -42.43 12.73 -9.44
N PRO A 449 -43.46 13.56 -9.16
CA PRO A 449 -43.40 14.99 -9.47
C PRO A 449 -42.26 15.73 -8.74
N SER A 450 -41.92 15.31 -7.51
CA SER A 450 -40.83 15.93 -6.74
C SER A 450 -39.47 15.58 -7.35
N LEU A 451 -39.27 14.32 -7.76
CA LEU A 451 -38.08 13.90 -8.49
C LEU A 451 -37.92 14.73 -9.78
N ARG A 452 -38.99 14.84 -10.60
CA ARG A 452 -38.96 15.64 -11.84
C ARG A 452 -38.60 17.10 -11.60
N ALA A 453 -39.07 17.69 -10.50
CA ALA A 453 -38.76 19.08 -10.15
C ALA A 453 -37.27 19.27 -9.82
N PHE A 454 -36.62 18.32 -9.15
CA PHE A 454 -35.18 18.34 -8.94
C PHE A 454 -34.40 18.11 -10.24
N LEU A 455 -34.80 17.15 -11.07
CA LEU A 455 -34.16 16.90 -12.36
C LEU A 455 -34.21 18.13 -13.26
N ALA A 456 -35.36 18.82 -13.30
CA ALA A 456 -35.52 20.08 -14.01
C ALA A 456 -34.63 21.19 -13.44
N PHE A 457 -34.47 21.28 -12.12
CA PHE A 457 -33.57 22.27 -11.49
C PHE A 457 -32.09 22.06 -11.87
N PHE A 458 -31.65 20.81 -12.05
CA PHE A 458 -30.28 20.48 -12.45
C PHE A 458 -30.09 20.33 -13.96
N ASP A 459 -31.09 20.67 -14.78
CA ASP A 459 -31.07 20.49 -16.24
C ASP A 459 -30.73 19.05 -16.67
N VAL A 460 -31.28 18.07 -15.95
CA VAL A 460 -31.15 16.64 -16.25
C VAL A 460 -32.40 16.16 -16.97
N PRO A 461 -32.32 15.82 -18.28
CA PRO A 461 -33.43 15.18 -18.98
C PRO A 461 -33.82 13.87 -18.30
N GLU A 462 -35.11 13.59 -18.20
CA GLU A 462 -35.64 12.39 -17.52
C GLU A 462 -35.03 11.09 -18.09
N GLN A 463 -34.81 11.05 -19.40
CA GLN A 463 -34.18 9.93 -20.12
C GLN A 463 -32.69 9.74 -19.80
N GLU A 464 -32.00 10.76 -19.29
CA GLU A 464 -30.60 10.67 -18.89
C GLU A 464 -30.45 10.31 -17.40
N TYR A 465 -31.52 10.45 -16.62
CA TYR A 465 -31.53 10.02 -15.23
C TYR A 465 -31.71 8.50 -15.15
N ARG A 466 -30.66 7.81 -14.70
CA ARG A 466 -30.73 6.40 -14.35
C ARG A 466 -30.66 6.21 -12.84
N ALA A 467 -31.64 5.53 -12.26
CA ALA A 467 -31.52 4.95 -10.93
C ALA A 467 -31.52 3.42 -11.05
N PRO A 468 -30.69 2.71 -10.27
CA PRO A 468 -30.68 1.26 -10.32
C PRO A 468 -31.94 0.67 -9.70
N GLU A 469 -32.39 -0.47 -10.24
CA GLU A 469 -33.41 -1.30 -9.59
C GLU A 469 -32.86 -1.98 -8.33
N ALA A 470 -33.74 -2.41 -7.43
CA ALA A 470 -33.35 -3.02 -6.16
C ALA A 470 -32.43 -4.24 -6.34
N GLU A 471 -32.66 -5.04 -7.38
CA GLU A 471 -31.83 -6.18 -7.75
C GLU A 471 -30.43 -5.76 -8.22
N GLU A 472 -30.32 -4.66 -8.97
CA GLU A 472 -29.02 -4.21 -9.49
C GLU A 472 -28.08 -3.72 -8.39
N ILE A 473 -28.63 -3.22 -7.29
CA ILE A 473 -27.87 -2.79 -6.11
C ILE A 473 -27.16 -3.99 -5.46
N THR A 474 -27.75 -5.19 -5.52
CA THR A 474 -27.28 -6.40 -4.84
C THR A 474 -26.42 -7.32 -5.73
N VAL A 475 -26.56 -7.25 -7.06
CA VAL A 475 -25.85 -8.13 -8.01
C VAL A 475 -24.32 -7.96 -7.98
N SER A 476 -23.81 -6.77 -7.63
CA SER A 476 -22.36 -6.55 -7.46
C SER A 476 -22.04 -5.26 -6.68
N PRO A 477 -22.27 -5.23 -5.35
CA PRO A 477 -21.96 -4.06 -4.56
C PRO A 477 -20.44 -3.81 -4.48
N PRO A 478 -19.99 -2.54 -4.44
CA PRO A 478 -18.60 -2.20 -4.15
C PRO A 478 -18.14 -2.86 -2.84
N ASN A 479 -16.85 -3.19 -2.75
CA ASN A 479 -16.30 -3.79 -1.53
C ASN A 479 -16.60 -2.95 -0.30
N ALA A 480 -17.13 -3.62 0.73
CA ALA A 480 -17.64 -3.02 1.95
C ALA A 480 -18.71 -1.96 1.72
N ALA A 481 -19.59 -2.15 0.74
CA ALA A 481 -20.80 -1.36 0.64
C ALA A 481 -21.68 -1.62 1.89
N PRO A 482 -22.21 -0.56 2.51
CA PRO A 482 -23.20 -0.73 3.56
C PRO A 482 -24.51 -1.25 2.97
N ILE A 483 -25.35 -1.82 3.83
CA ILE A 483 -26.74 -2.05 3.48
C ILE A 483 -27.39 -0.67 3.28
N ILE A 484 -27.87 -0.42 2.07
CA ILE A 484 -28.54 0.83 1.73
C ILE A 484 -30.03 0.65 1.98
N ALA A 485 -30.53 1.32 3.03
CA ALA A 485 -31.95 1.52 3.23
C ALA A 485 -32.33 2.90 2.68
N PHE A 486 -33.31 2.96 1.78
CA PHE A 486 -33.88 4.23 1.35
C PHE A 486 -34.87 4.70 2.42
N PRO A 487 -34.65 5.86 3.06
CA PRO A 487 -35.66 6.44 3.94
C PRO A 487 -36.96 6.66 3.18
N ASP A 488 -38.09 6.70 3.88
CA ASP A 488 -39.36 7.11 3.28
C ASP A 488 -39.19 8.49 2.65
N PHE A 489 -39.81 8.67 1.48
CA PHE A 489 -39.73 9.95 0.79
C PHE A 489 -40.72 10.92 1.43
N GLU A 490 -40.23 12.10 1.80
CA GLU A 490 -41.03 13.13 2.48
C GLU A 490 -41.29 14.31 1.52
N PRO A 491 -42.52 14.47 0.97
CA PRO A 491 -42.83 15.50 -0.03
C PRO A 491 -42.68 16.93 0.47
N ALA A 492 -43.08 17.19 1.72
CA ALA A 492 -42.95 18.50 2.33
C ALA A 492 -41.47 18.90 2.49
N ALA A 493 -40.63 17.95 2.89
CA ALA A 493 -39.18 18.16 2.96
C ALA A 493 -38.56 18.34 1.57
N ALA A 494 -39.02 17.59 0.55
CA ALA A 494 -38.56 17.75 -0.83
C ALA A 494 -38.90 19.13 -1.41
N ALA A 495 -40.12 19.63 -1.20
CA ALA A 495 -40.53 20.97 -1.63
C ALA A 495 -39.72 22.07 -0.93
N THR A 496 -39.51 21.92 0.38
CA THR A 496 -38.68 22.83 1.18
C THR A 496 -37.22 22.83 0.70
N ALA A 497 -36.67 21.64 0.42
CA ALA A 497 -35.33 21.48 -0.10
C ALA A 497 -35.15 22.13 -1.48
N LEU A 498 -36.13 21.99 -2.37
CA LEU A 498 -36.09 22.61 -3.69
C LEU A 498 -36.16 24.15 -3.59
N ALA A 499 -36.97 24.69 -2.70
CA ALA A 499 -37.01 26.13 -2.44
C ALA A 499 -35.66 26.65 -1.92
N ALA A 500 -35.06 25.96 -0.94
CA ALA A 500 -33.75 26.31 -0.40
C ALA A 500 -32.64 26.24 -1.46
N LEU A 501 -32.67 25.23 -2.34
CA LEU A 501 -31.74 25.12 -3.47
C LEU A 501 -31.87 26.28 -4.46
N ARG A 502 -33.10 26.71 -4.77
CA ARG A 502 -33.33 27.86 -5.67
C ARG A 502 -32.75 29.15 -5.09
N THR A 503 -32.96 29.39 -3.80
CA THR A 503 -32.34 30.55 -3.11
C THR A 503 -30.81 30.44 -3.10
N TRP A 504 -30.28 29.25 -2.83
CA TRP A 504 -28.83 29.00 -2.85
C TRP A 504 -28.22 29.24 -4.22
N ALA A 505 -28.83 28.73 -5.31
CA ALA A 505 -28.33 28.91 -6.67
C ALA A 505 -28.49 30.36 -7.18
N ALA A 506 -29.54 31.07 -6.78
CA ALA A 506 -29.71 32.49 -7.14
C ALA A 506 -28.63 33.40 -6.54
N ALA A 507 -27.95 32.95 -5.48
CA ALA A 507 -26.81 33.65 -4.89
C ALA A 507 -25.47 33.36 -5.60
N ALA A 508 -25.44 32.49 -6.62
CA ALA A 508 -24.25 32.27 -7.44
C ALA A 508 -23.98 33.49 -8.35
N PRO A 509 -22.72 33.88 -8.58
CA PRO A 509 -22.40 34.85 -9.62
C PRO A 509 -22.90 34.32 -10.95
N ALA A 510 -23.51 35.20 -11.77
CA ALA A 510 -23.86 34.86 -13.14
C ALA A 510 -22.61 34.35 -13.86
N ALA A 511 -22.69 33.13 -14.40
CA ALA A 511 -21.61 32.46 -15.10
C ALA A 511 -21.22 33.17 -16.40
#